data_AF-A0A3B6LQH2-F1
#
_entry.id   AF-A0A3B6LQH2-F1
#
_cell.length_a   1.000
_cell.length_b   1.000
_cell.length_c   1.000
_cell.angle_alpha   90.00
_cell.angle_beta   90.00
_cell.angle_gamma   90.00
#
_symmetry.space_group_name_H-M   'P 1'
#
loop_
_entity.id
_entity.type
_entity.pdbx_description
1 polymer ?
#
loop_
_entity_poly.entity_id
_entity_poly.type
_entity_poly.pdbx_seq_one_letter_code
_entity_poly.pdbx_strand_id
1 'polypeptide(L)'
;MTMIHPKRLAQLVRKWQRVKSVARDDEACCTTLPVADKGHCAMYTADGRRFEVPLAYLGTTVFGELLRMSQEEFGFTCDSRITLPFDAVVMEYVMCLLRRNASEEVERAFLNSVVMPCQYPSCTVPHVALHQQLAVCSSKHVASYGVPLTTTT
;
A
#
# COMPACT_ATOMS: atom_id res chain seq x y z
N MET A 1 -46.58 -2.46 -24.07
CA MET A 1 -45.37 -3.28 -23.84
C MET A 1 -44.54 -3.27 -25.12
N THR A 2 -43.51 -2.43 -25.22
CA THR A 2 -42.68 -2.33 -26.43
C THR A 2 -41.60 -3.42 -26.41
N MET A 3 -41.71 -4.39 -27.32
CA MET A 3 -40.74 -5.46 -27.46
C MET A 3 -39.40 -4.89 -27.94
N ILE A 4 -38.34 -5.16 -27.19
CA ILE A 4 -36.97 -4.81 -27.58
C ILE A 4 -36.64 -5.60 -28.86
N HIS A 5 -36.35 -4.89 -29.96
CA HIS A 5 -36.05 -5.52 -31.24
C HIS A 5 -34.75 -6.35 -31.19
N PRO A 6 -34.71 -7.56 -31.78
CA PRO A 6 -33.53 -8.44 -31.78
C PRO A 6 -32.25 -7.79 -32.32
N LYS A 7 -32.41 -6.85 -33.27
CA LYS A 7 -31.29 -6.09 -33.85
C LYS A 7 -30.61 -5.16 -32.83
N ARG A 8 -31.36 -4.63 -31.85
CA ARG A 8 -30.80 -3.82 -30.76
C ARG A 8 -30.00 -4.69 -29.78
N LEU A 9 -30.48 -5.91 -29.52
CA LEU A 9 -29.73 -6.90 -28.72
C LEU A 9 -28.39 -7.26 -29.39
N ALA A 10 -28.41 -7.52 -30.70
CA ALA A 10 -27.18 -7.81 -31.45
C ALA A 10 -26.19 -6.63 -31.45
N GLN A 11 -26.69 -5.38 -31.50
CA GLN A 11 -25.84 -4.18 -31.38
C GLN A 11 -25.25 -4.02 -29.98
N LEU A 12 -26.01 -4.34 -28.92
CA LEU A 12 -25.50 -4.39 -27.55
C LEU A 12 -24.39 -5.45 -27.44
N VAL A 13 -24.61 -6.68 -27.87
CA VAL A 13 -23.60 -7.76 -27.80
C VAL A 13 -22.30 -7.40 -28.55
N ARG A 14 -22.40 -6.81 -29.75
CA ARG A 14 -21.21 -6.35 -30.49
C ARG A 14 -20.47 -5.20 -29.82
N LYS A 15 -21.17 -4.31 -29.11
CA LYS A 15 -20.54 -3.19 -28.38
C LYS A 15 -19.77 -3.70 -27.14
N TRP A 16 -20.27 -4.77 -26.51
CA TRP A 16 -19.59 -5.42 -25.38
C TRP A 16 -18.41 -6.31 -25.83
N GLN A 17 -18.38 -6.77 -27.08
CA GLN A 17 -17.23 -7.50 -27.64
C GLN A 17 -15.97 -6.62 -27.87
N ARG A 18 -16.09 -5.29 -27.82
CA ARG A 18 -14.93 -4.39 -28.04
C ARG A 18 -14.05 -4.20 -26.80
N VAL A 19 -14.38 -4.83 -25.67
CA VAL A 19 -13.59 -4.77 -24.43
C VAL A 19 -12.56 -5.93 -24.32
N LYS A 20 -12.50 -6.82 -25.32
CA LYS A 20 -11.59 -7.97 -25.31
C LYS A 20 -10.74 -8.08 -26.58
N SER A 21 -10.00 -7.03 -26.90
CA SER A 21 -8.73 -7.13 -27.62
C SER A 21 -8.03 -5.78 -27.59
N VAL A 22 -7.39 -5.47 -26.46
CA VAL A 22 -6.18 -4.64 -26.53
C VAL A 22 -5.14 -5.58 -27.14
N ALA A 23 -5.04 -5.51 -28.48
CA ALA A 23 -3.82 -5.89 -29.15
C ALA A 23 -2.70 -5.07 -28.49
N ARG A 24 -1.64 -5.76 -28.08
CA ARG A 24 -0.44 -5.12 -27.55
C ARG A 24 0.14 -4.25 -28.66
N ASP A 25 -0.16 -2.96 -28.59
CA ASP A 25 0.69 -1.94 -29.19
C ASP A 25 1.87 -1.76 -28.24
N ASP A 26 3.07 -1.92 -28.80
CA ASP A 26 4.35 -1.81 -28.13
C ASP A 26 4.66 -0.32 -27.82
N GLU A 27 3.95 0.27 -26.86
CA GLU A 27 4.26 1.56 -26.22
C GLU A 27 3.48 1.64 -24.90
N ALA A 28 4.00 0.97 -23.87
CA ALA A 28 3.43 0.96 -22.53
C ALA A 28 4.54 0.98 -21.49
N CYS A 29 5.09 2.18 -21.27
CA CYS A 29 5.90 2.45 -20.11
C CYS A 29 5.03 2.23 -18.84
N CYS A 30 5.46 1.33 -17.95
CA CYS A 30 5.09 1.28 -16.52
C CYS A 30 3.89 0.43 -16.00
N THR A 31 3.41 -0.65 -16.62
CA THR A 31 2.44 -1.56 -15.94
C THR A 31 2.88 -3.01 -15.76
N THR A 32 4.09 -3.35 -16.18
CA THR A 32 4.63 -4.70 -16.00
C THR A 32 5.22 -4.80 -14.60
N LEU A 33 4.44 -5.34 -13.65
CA LEU A 33 4.94 -5.74 -12.33
C LEU A 33 6.20 -6.62 -12.52
N PRO A 34 7.18 -6.59 -11.61
CA PRO A 34 8.34 -7.48 -11.66
C PRO A 34 7.86 -8.92 -11.52
N VAL A 35 7.62 -9.58 -12.65
CA VAL A 35 7.26 -10.99 -12.69
C VAL A 35 8.50 -11.76 -12.26
N ALA A 36 8.59 -12.05 -10.98
CA ALA A 36 9.64 -12.87 -10.40
C ALA A 36 9.24 -14.33 -10.58
N ASP A 37 9.39 -14.81 -11.81
CA ASP A 37 9.18 -16.21 -12.22
C ASP A 37 7.75 -16.76 -11.95
N LYS A 38 7.27 -17.67 -12.79
CA LYS A 38 6.16 -18.62 -12.52
C LYS A 38 5.07 -18.19 -11.50
N GLY A 39 4.32 -17.12 -11.79
CA GLY A 39 3.10 -16.78 -11.03
C GLY A 39 3.31 -16.03 -9.70
N HIS A 40 4.51 -15.48 -9.46
CA HIS A 40 4.81 -14.65 -8.29
C HIS A 40 5.34 -13.27 -8.69
N CYS A 41 5.17 -12.29 -7.80
CA CYS A 41 5.69 -10.94 -7.88
C CYS A 41 6.68 -10.72 -6.74
N ALA A 42 7.86 -10.19 -7.03
CA ALA A 42 8.79 -9.77 -5.99
C ALA A 42 8.35 -8.41 -5.43
N MET A 43 8.18 -8.33 -4.12
CA MET A 43 7.91 -7.09 -3.39
C MET A 43 8.95 -6.89 -2.30
N TYR A 44 9.23 -5.64 -1.97
CA TYR A 44 10.19 -5.26 -0.95
C TYR A 44 9.46 -4.53 0.16
N THR A 45 9.85 -4.75 1.40
CA THR A 45 9.34 -4.00 2.56
C THR A 45 10.20 -2.77 2.81
N ALA A 46 9.73 -1.86 3.67
CA ALA A 46 10.46 -0.65 4.04
C ALA A 46 11.82 -0.95 4.70
N ASP A 47 11.96 -2.10 5.37
CA ASP A 47 13.23 -2.62 5.90
C ASP A 47 14.09 -3.35 4.85
N GLY A 48 13.70 -3.31 3.58
CA GLY A 48 14.44 -3.83 2.43
C GLY A 48 14.34 -5.34 2.23
N ARG A 49 13.50 -6.06 2.99
CA ARG A 49 13.34 -7.51 2.81
C ARG A 49 12.51 -7.82 1.57
N ARG A 50 12.88 -8.88 0.87
CA ARG A 50 12.19 -9.36 -0.33
C ARG A 50 11.19 -10.45 -0.01
N PHE A 51 9.97 -10.32 -0.54
CA PHE A 51 8.90 -11.29 -0.46
C PHE A 51 8.47 -11.73 -1.86
N GLU A 52 8.19 -13.03 -2.03
CA GLU A 52 7.61 -13.59 -3.25
C GLU A 52 6.10 -13.75 -3.06
N VAL A 53 5.35 -12.85 -3.66
CA VAL A 53 3.90 -12.75 -3.49
C VAL A 53 3.21 -13.46 -4.65
N PRO A 54 2.37 -14.48 -4.43
CA PRO A 54 1.57 -15.09 -5.48
C PRO A 54 0.72 -14.04 -6.19
N LEU A 55 0.69 -14.06 -7.53
CA LEU A 55 -0.13 -13.12 -8.31
C LEU A 55 -1.63 -13.21 -7.97
N ALA A 56 -2.09 -14.36 -7.49
CA ALA A 56 -3.46 -14.56 -7.01
C ALA A 56 -3.84 -13.63 -5.84
N TYR A 57 -2.88 -13.17 -5.05
CA TYR A 57 -3.13 -12.28 -3.92
C TYR A 57 -3.24 -10.82 -4.34
N LEU A 58 -2.69 -10.43 -5.49
CA LEU A 58 -2.68 -9.04 -5.94
C LEU A 58 -4.07 -8.51 -6.31
N GLY A 59 -5.02 -9.41 -6.56
CA GLY A 59 -6.43 -9.05 -6.78
C GLY A 59 -7.25 -8.89 -5.50
N THR A 60 -6.66 -9.10 -4.32
CA THR A 60 -7.36 -8.95 -3.03
C THR A 60 -7.42 -7.48 -2.63
N THR A 61 -8.47 -7.09 -1.92
CA THR A 61 -8.65 -5.71 -1.42
C THR A 61 -7.46 -5.29 -0.55
N VAL A 62 -6.92 -6.23 0.24
CA VAL A 62 -5.74 -5.99 1.08
C VAL A 62 -4.55 -5.55 0.24
N PHE A 63 -4.20 -6.30 -0.81
CA PHE A 63 -3.10 -5.91 -1.69
C PHE A 63 -3.39 -4.66 -2.52
N GLY A 64 -4.64 -4.44 -2.91
CA GLY A 64 -5.05 -3.21 -3.60
C GLY A 64 -4.72 -1.95 -2.78
N GLU A 65 -5.08 -1.93 -1.50
CA GLU A 65 -4.78 -0.81 -0.61
C GLU A 65 -3.28 -0.68 -0.32
N LEU A 66 -2.60 -1.80 -0.07
CA LEU A 66 -1.15 -1.83 0.12
C LEU A 66 -0.39 -1.24 -1.07
N LEU A 67 -0.78 -1.62 -2.30
CA LEU A 67 -0.19 -1.12 -3.53
C LEU A 67 -0.53 0.34 -3.78
N ARG A 68 -1.75 0.78 -3.44
CA ARG A 68 -2.12 2.19 -3.50
C ARG A 68 -1.23 3.03 -2.58
N MET A 69 -1.07 2.63 -1.32
CA MET A 69 -0.19 3.33 -0.37
C MET A 69 1.28 3.32 -0.84
N SER A 70 1.75 2.17 -1.35
CA SER A 70 3.10 2.04 -1.93
C SER A 70 3.32 2.99 -3.11
N GLN A 71 2.33 3.13 -3.99
CA GLN A 71 2.39 4.05 -5.10
C GLN A 71 2.40 5.51 -4.65
N GLU A 72 1.62 5.86 -3.62
CA GLU A 72 1.56 7.21 -3.05
C GLU A 72 2.88 7.62 -2.36
N GLU A 73 3.54 6.68 -1.67
CA GLU A 73 4.76 6.97 -0.90
C GLU A 73 6.05 6.83 -1.72
N PHE A 74 6.19 5.72 -2.47
CA PHE A 74 7.44 5.39 -3.18
C PHE A 74 7.35 5.59 -4.69
N GLY A 75 6.12 5.61 -5.24
CA GLY A 75 5.89 5.57 -6.68
C GLY A 75 6.27 4.23 -7.31
N PHE A 76 5.80 4.00 -8.53
CA PHE A 76 6.24 2.88 -9.36
C PHE A 76 7.05 3.42 -10.53
N THR A 77 8.37 3.34 -10.44
CA THR A 77 9.29 3.66 -11.55
C THR A 77 9.45 2.46 -12.48
N CYS A 78 9.95 2.70 -13.69
CA CYS A 78 10.23 1.64 -14.68
C CYS A 78 11.25 0.59 -14.18
N ASP A 79 12.02 0.91 -13.13
CA ASP A 79 12.95 0.01 -12.43
C ASP A 79 12.29 -1.18 -11.71
N SER A 80 10.98 -1.37 -11.87
CA SER A 80 10.25 -2.60 -11.55
C SER A 80 10.24 -2.99 -10.07
N ARG A 81 10.77 -2.17 -9.16
CA ARG A 81 10.75 -2.48 -7.73
C ARG A 81 9.48 -1.95 -7.09
N ILE A 82 8.70 -2.84 -6.48
CA ILE A 82 7.58 -2.46 -5.63
C ILE A 82 8.05 -2.48 -4.19
N THR A 83 8.10 -1.33 -3.55
CA THR A 83 8.43 -1.19 -2.12
C THR A 83 7.17 -0.86 -1.34
N LEU A 84 6.76 -1.74 -0.44
CA LEU A 84 5.59 -1.56 0.41
C LEU A 84 5.93 -0.67 1.62
N PRO A 85 4.97 0.15 2.08
CA PRO A 85 5.12 1.06 3.23
C PRO A 85 5.02 0.32 4.57
N PHE A 86 5.41 -0.95 4.59
CA PHE A 86 5.26 -1.85 5.72
C PHE A 86 6.58 -2.58 5.96
N ASP A 87 6.85 -2.92 7.22
CA ASP A 87 7.96 -3.79 7.57
C ASP A 87 7.64 -5.27 7.25
N ALA A 88 8.67 -6.10 7.37
CA ALA A 88 8.57 -7.53 7.16
C ALA A 88 7.50 -8.22 8.03
N VAL A 89 7.29 -7.79 9.27
CA VAL A 89 6.36 -8.43 10.21
C VAL A 89 4.92 -8.21 9.76
N VAL A 90 4.59 -6.99 9.34
CA VAL A 90 3.27 -6.66 8.78
C VAL A 90 3.05 -7.43 7.48
N MET A 91 4.06 -7.53 6.62
CA MET A 91 3.95 -8.30 5.37
C MET A 91 3.72 -9.80 5.63
N GLU A 92 4.43 -10.39 6.60
CA GLU A 92 4.21 -11.78 7.03
C GLU A 92 2.78 -12.00 7.54
N TYR A 93 2.24 -11.04 8.30
CA TYR A 93 0.86 -11.08 8.78
C TYR A 93 -0.16 -11.02 7.64
N VAL A 94 0.04 -10.13 6.66
CA VAL A 94 -0.82 -10.05 5.46
C VAL A 94 -0.83 -11.36 4.70
N MET A 95 0.35 -11.95 4.46
CA MET A 95 0.46 -13.25 3.79
C MET A 95 -0.24 -14.36 4.59
N CYS A 96 -0.21 -14.30 5.93
CA CYS A 96 -0.92 -15.22 6.79
C CYS A 96 -2.45 -15.07 6.69
N LEU A 97 -2.97 -13.84 6.69
CA LEU A 97 -4.40 -13.54 6.52
C LEU A 97 -4.94 -14.14 5.22
N LEU A 98 -4.26 -13.87 4.11
CA LEU A 98 -4.68 -14.30 2.78
C LEU A 98 -4.57 -15.83 2.62
N ARG A 99 -3.50 -16.44 3.14
CA ARG A 99 -3.34 -17.90 3.10
C ARG A 99 -4.44 -18.63 3.88
N ARG A 100 -4.91 -18.03 4.99
CA ARG A 100 -5.97 -18.59 5.83
C ARG A 100 -7.38 -18.21 5.35
N ASN A 101 -7.47 -17.42 4.28
CA ASN A 101 -8.73 -16.94 3.74
C ASN A 101 -9.58 -16.25 4.84
N ALA A 102 -8.95 -15.33 5.56
CA ALA A 102 -9.57 -14.58 6.66
C ALA A 102 -10.92 -13.95 6.23
N SER A 103 -11.81 -13.73 7.20
CA SER A 103 -13.08 -13.07 6.91
C SER A 103 -12.84 -11.62 6.47
N GLU A 104 -13.73 -11.10 5.62
CA GLU A 104 -13.67 -9.71 5.15
C GLU A 104 -13.67 -8.70 6.30
N GLU A 105 -14.30 -9.04 7.43
CA GLU A 105 -14.30 -8.22 8.65
C GLU A 105 -12.89 -8.08 9.23
N VAL A 106 -12.12 -9.17 9.27
CA VAL A 106 -10.73 -9.17 9.76
C VAL A 106 -9.83 -8.42 8.79
N GLU A 107 -9.98 -8.63 7.49
CA GLU A 107 -9.23 -7.90 6.46
C GLU A 107 -9.51 -6.39 6.54
N ARG A 108 -10.78 -6.00 6.70
CA ARG A 108 -11.18 -4.60 6.86
C ARG A 108 -10.64 -4.01 8.16
N ALA A 109 -10.69 -4.74 9.28
CA ALA A 109 -10.14 -4.27 10.55
C ALA A 109 -8.62 -4.04 10.44
N PHE A 110 -7.91 -4.95 9.77
CA PHE A 110 -6.49 -4.77 9.46
C PHE A 110 -6.26 -3.50 8.62
N LEU A 111 -6.96 -3.32 7.50
CA LEU A 111 -6.82 -2.14 6.64
C LEU A 111 -7.12 -0.84 7.39
N ASN A 112 -8.16 -0.81 8.22
CA ASN A 112 -8.46 0.36 9.04
C ASN A 112 -7.34 0.70 10.02
N SER A 113 -6.59 -0.31 10.52
CA SER A 113 -5.47 -0.07 11.42
C SER A 113 -4.21 0.47 10.72
N VAL A 114 -4.03 0.18 9.43
CA VAL A 114 -2.80 0.53 8.68
C VAL A 114 -2.99 1.68 7.67
N VAL A 115 -4.16 1.80 7.05
CA VAL A 115 -4.48 2.86 6.06
C VAL A 115 -4.89 4.16 6.76
N MET A 116 -5.50 4.04 7.93
CA MET A 116 -5.85 5.17 8.79
C MET A 116 -4.93 5.14 10.00
N PRO A 117 -3.67 5.61 9.88
CA PRO A 117 -2.92 5.93 11.07
C PRO A 117 -3.78 6.96 11.81
N CYS A 118 -4.04 6.69 13.09
CA CYS A 118 -4.87 7.51 13.96
C CYS A 118 -4.81 8.97 13.49
N GLN A 119 -5.89 9.45 12.86
CA GLN A 119 -6.09 10.88 12.81
C GLN A 119 -6.13 11.25 14.29
N TYR A 120 -5.01 11.73 14.82
CA TYR A 120 -5.05 12.61 15.95
C TYR A 120 -6.15 13.59 15.56
N PRO A 121 -7.30 13.60 16.23
CA PRO A 121 -8.12 14.78 16.15
C PRO A 121 -7.14 15.83 16.66
N SER A 122 -6.68 16.71 15.76
CA SER A 122 -6.03 17.93 16.16
C SER A 122 -6.78 18.39 17.39
N CYS A 123 -6.09 18.51 18.53
CA CYS A 123 -6.69 19.06 19.73
C CYS A 123 -7.05 20.50 19.38
N THR A 124 -8.19 20.71 18.73
CA THR A 124 -8.84 22.00 18.64
C THR A 124 -9.46 22.20 20.01
N VAL A 125 -8.60 22.56 20.96
CA VAL A 125 -9.02 23.26 22.16
C VAL A 125 -9.87 24.44 21.69
N PRO A 126 -11.15 24.56 22.12
CA PRO A 126 -11.92 25.75 21.85
C PRO A 126 -11.16 26.94 22.39
N HIS A 127 -10.82 27.88 21.51
CA HIS A 127 -10.13 29.11 21.86
C HIS A 127 -11.06 29.98 22.71
N VAL A 128 -10.98 29.83 24.03
CA VAL A 128 -11.43 30.84 24.99
C VAL A 128 -10.21 31.33 25.75
N ALA A 129 -9.73 32.48 25.28
CA ALA A 129 -9.00 33.52 26.02
C ALA A 129 -8.02 33.07 27.11
N LEU A 130 -6.75 33.01 26.72
CA LEU A 130 -5.58 33.59 27.40
C LEU A 130 -5.69 33.86 28.92
N HIS A 131 -5.03 33.02 29.73
CA HIS A 131 -4.19 33.53 30.82
C HIS A 131 -2.95 32.64 30.97
N GLN A 132 -1.78 33.26 30.83
CA GLN A 132 -0.47 32.61 30.82
C GLN A 132 -0.14 31.95 32.17
N GLN A 133 0.53 30.79 32.12
CA GLN A 133 1.87 30.64 32.72
C GLN A 133 2.56 29.33 32.26
N LEU A 134 3.61 29.55 31.45
CA LEU A 134 4.86 28.80 31.28
C LEU A 134 5.07 27.45 32.00
N ALA A 135 5.48 26.43 31.24
CA ALA A 135 6.80 25.74 31.37
C ALA A 135 6.86 24.51 30.44
N VAL A 136 7.54 24.62 29.29
CA VAL A 136 8.77 23.88 28.92
C VAL A 136 8.77 22.38 29.23
N CYS A 137 8.87 21.57 28.17
CA CYS A 137 9.84 20.47 28.08
C CYS A 137 10.14 20.19 26.60
N SER A 138 11.29 20.68 26.12
CA SER A 138 11.99 20.11 24.97
C SER A 138 12.76 18.89 25.46
N SER A 139 12.63 17.76 24.77
CA SER A 139 13.67 16.73 24.83
C SER A 139 14.01 16.28 23.41
N LYS A 140 15.02 16.93 22.85
CA LYS A 140 15.91 16.30 21.88
C LYS A 140 17.13 15.86 22.67
N HIS A 141 17.58 14.63 22.50
CA HIS A 141 19.02 14.39 22.50
C HIS A 141 19.39 13.22 21.60
N VAL A 142 20.06 13.59 20.52
CA VAL A 142 20.96 12.77 19.72
C VAL A 142 22.09 12.30 20.64
N ALA A 143 22.30 11.00 20.75
CA ALA A 143 23.51 10.43 21.34
C ALA A 143 24.56 10.27 20.22
N SER A 144 25.49 11.23 20.16
CA SER A 144 26.74 11.11 19.42
C SER A 144 27.69 10.24 20.23
N TYR A 145 28.20 9.16 19.64
CA TYR A 145 29.23 8.32 20.25
C TYR A 145 30.58 9.04 20.18
N GLY A 146 31.04 9.56 21.32
CA GLY A 146 32.40 9.99 21.57
C GLY A 146 33.02 9.12 22.67
N VAL A 147 34.08 8.41 22.34
CA VAL A 147 34.84 7.52 23.23
C VAL A 147 35.65 8.34 24.26
N PRO A 148 35.63 8.01 25.57
CA PRO A 148 36.42 8.75 26.56
C PRO A 148 37.82 8.16 26.83
N LEU A 149 38.81 9.05 26.71
CA LEU A 149 39.92 9.39 27.63
C LEU A 149 40.75 8.34 28.41
N THR A 150 42.07 8.57 28.30
CA THR A 150 43.17 8.50 29.30
C THR A 150 43.76 7.15 29.74
N THR A 151 45.11 7.06 29.74
CA THR A 151 45.95 6.71 30.92
C THR A 151 47.47 6.81 30.58
N THR A 152 48.18 7.64 31.37
CA THR A 152 49.54 7.54 31.96
C THR A 152 50.77 7.08 31.16
N THR A 153 51.83 7.91 31.16
CA THR A 153 53.11 7.70 31.90
C THR A 153 53.84 9.04 32.04
#